data_AF-A0A932GX30-F1
#
_entry.id   AF-A0A932GX30-F1
#
_cell.length_a   1.000
_cell.length_b   1.000
_cell.length_c   1.000
_cell.angle_alpha   90.00
_cell.angle_beta   90.00
_cell.angle_gamma   90.00
#
_symmetry.space_group_name_H-M   'P 1'
#
loop_
_entity.id
_entity.type
_entity.pdbx_description
1 polymer ?
#
loop_
_entity_poly.entity_id
_entity_poly.type
_entity_poly.pdbx_seq_one_letter_code
_entity_poly.pdbx_strand_id
1 'polypeptide(L)'
;MERTDAPAPDELAGYINVADWLDRHAGPFFETRSSLDWFIKRNRLELVERGALLPREGRSGSLLSVEKFPKAVVEILRRRALDKVRPDCGKAA
;
A
#
# COMPACT_ATOMS: atom_id res chain seq x y z
N MET A 1 18.88 24.20 12.95
CA MET A 1 17.74 23.81 13.81
C MET A 1 16.80 22.98 12.97
N GLU A 2 17.01 21.67 12.95
CA GLU A 2 16.10 20.73 12.30
C GLU A 2 14.79 20.70 13.10
N ARG A 3 13.70 21.14 12.48
CA ARG A 3 12.36 20.87 13.00
C ARG A 3 12.06 19.42 12.73
N THR A 4 12.25 18.56 13.72
CA THR A 4 11.65 17.25 13.75
C THR A 4 10.16 17.47 14.01
N ASP A 5 9.40 17.70 12.94
CA ASP A 5 7.94 17.64 12.94
C ASP A 5 7.56 16.17 13.15
N ALA A 6 7.61 15.73 14.40
CA ALA A 6 7.03 14.46 14.78
C ALA A 6 5.52 14.58 14.51
N PRO A 7 4.92 13.68 13.70
CA PRO A 7 3.51 13.75 13.39
C PRO A 7 2.70 13.80 14.68
N ALA A 8 1.70 14.69 14.74
CA ALA A 8 0.85 14.82 15.92
C ALA A 8 0.24 13.44 16.25
N PRO A 9 0.06 13.09 17.54
CA PRO A 9 -0.36 11.74 17.96
C PRO A 9 -1.67 11.24 17.32
N ASP A 10 -2.48 12.15 16.77
CA ASP A 10 -3.74 11.88 16.08
C ASP A 10 -3.56 11.46 14.60
N GLU A 11 -2.44 11.81 13.95
CA GLU A 11 -2.21 11.51 12.53
C GLU A 11 -1.99 10.02 12.25
N LEU A 12 -1.61 9.26 13.28
CA LEU A 12 -1.44 7.81 13.21
C LEU A 12 -2.73 7.02 13.53
N ALA A 13 -3.80 7.68 14.00
CA ALA A 13 -5.03 7.02 14.41
C ALA A 13 -5.71 6.21 13.28
N GLY A 14 -5.39 6.51 12.02
CA GLY A 14 -5.88 5.80 10.84
C GLY A 14 -4.92 4.75 10.27
N TYR A 15 -3.80 4.48 10.93
CA TYR A 15 -2.75 3.58 10.44
C TYR A 15 -2.57 2.37 11.35
N ILE A 16 -2.38 1.21 10.74
CA ILE A 16 -2.12 -0.04 11.46
C ILE A 16 -0.91 -0.75 10.85
N ASN A 17 -0.29 -1.64 11.63
CA ASN A 17 0.83 -2.41 11.11
C ASN A 17 0.34 -3.44 10.07
N VAL A 18 1.27 -3.92 9.23
CA VAL A 18 0.96 -4.87 8.14
C VAL A 18 0.35 -6.18 8.65
N ALA A 19 0.81 -6.69 9.79
CA ALA A 19 0.31 -7.95 10.36
C ALA A 19 -1.14 -7.81 10.82
N ASP A 20 -1.44 -6.75 11.58
CA ASP A 20 -2.80 -6.44 12.05
C ASP A 20 -3.74 -6.17 10.88
N TRP A 21 -3.27 -5.52 9.81
CA TRP A 21 -4.07 -5.31 8.61
C TRP A 21 -4.39 -6.62 7.90
N LEU A 22 -3.40 -7.52 7.81
CA LEU A 22 -3.60 -8.84 7.22
C LEU A 22 -4.69 -9.62 7.96
N ASP A 23 -4.60 -9.66 9.28
CA ASP A 23 -5.50 -10.44 10.12
C ASP A 23 -6.93 -9.86 10.15
N ARG A 24 -7.08 -8.53 10.06
CA ARG A 24 -8.37 -7.85 10.25
C ARG A 24 -9.08 -7.44 8.96
N HIS A 25 -8.34 -7.23 7.87
CA HIS A 25 -8.86 -6.57 6.68
C HIS A 25 -8.46 -7.23 5.34
N ALA A 26 -7.46 -8.11 5.30
CA ALA A 26 -6.92 -8.61 4.04
C ALA A 26 -7.63 -9.82 3.43
N GLY A 27 -8.52 -10.49 4.17
CA GLY A 27 -9.24 -11.69 3.72
C GLY A 27 -9.78 -11.64 2.28
N PRO A 28 -10.26 -10.48 1.77
CA PRO A 28 -10.72 -10.38 0.37
C PRO A 28 -9.64 -10.20 -0.70
N PHE A 29 -8.40 -9.83 -0.33
CA PHE A 29 -7.39 -9.33 -1.28
C PHE A 29 -6.11 -10.17 -1.33
N PHE A 30 -5.66 -10.66 -0.18
CA PHE A 30 -4.38 -11.35 -0.06
C PHE A 30 -4.55 -12.55 0.88
N GLU A 31 -4.34 -13.75 0.35
CA GLU A 31 -4.45 -15.00 1.11
C GLU A 31 -3.28 -15.19 2.09
N THR A 32 -2.10 -14.64 1.75
CA THR A 32 -0.89 -14.82 2.55
C THR A 32 -0.16 -13.50 2.78
N ARG A 33 0.55 -13.41 3.91
CA ARG A 33 1.46 -12.30 4.20
C ARG A 33 2.48 -12.07 3.08
N SER A 34 3.02 -13.16 2.53
CA SER A 34 4.00 -13.09 1.43
C SER A 34 3.41 -12.46 0.17
N SER A 35 2.14 -12.72 -0.15
CA SER A 35 1.47 -12.07 -1.29
C SER A 35 1.25 -10.58 -1.08
N LEU A 36 0.89 -10.18 0.16
CA LEU A 36 0.77 -8.78 0.56
C LEU A 36 2.14 -8.06 0.52
N ASP A 37 3.18 -8.67 1.09
CA ASP A 37 4.53 -8.11 1.10
C ASP A 37 5.08 -7.92 -0.32
N TRP A 38 4.84 -8.90 -1.20
CA TRP A 38 5.19 -8.78 -2.61
C TRP A 38 4.43 -7.63 -3.30
N PHE A 39 3.13 -7.50 -3.02
CA PHE A 39 2.30 -6.42 -3.57
C PHE A 39 2.80 -5.05 -3.10
N ILE A 40 3.06 -4.88 -1.81
CA ILE A 40 3.59 -3.64 -1.23
C ILE A 40 4.95 -3.32 -1.87
N LYS A 41 5.86 -4.30 -1.94
CA LYS A 41 7.19 -4.11 -2.54
C LYS A 41 7.09 -3.64 -3.99
N ARG A 42 6.20 -4.23 -4.78
CA ARG A 42 6.07 -3.92 -6.21
C ARG A 42 5.38 -2.56 -6.47
N ASN A 43 4.56 -2.08 -5.54
CA ASN A 43 3.78 -0.85 -5.72
C ASN A 43 4.14 0.23 -4.69
N ARG A 44 5.31 0.12 -4.05
CA ARG A 44 5.69 0.94 -2.90
C ARG A 44 5.55 2.44 -3.17
N LEU A 45 6.13 2.93 -4.25
CA LEU A 45 6.11 4.36 -4.60
C LEU A 45 4.66 4.87 -4.71
N GLU A 46 3.84 4.21 -5.52
CA GLU A 46 2.43 4.58 -5.71
C GLU A 46 1.62 4.53 -4.40
N LEU A 47 1.88 3.53 -3.55
CA LEU A 47 1.21 3.43 -2.25
C LEU A 47 1.61 4.56 -1.29
N VAL A 48 2.86 5.02 -1.33
CA VAL A 48 3.33 6.16 -0.52
C VAL A 48 2.71 7.47 -1.03
N GLU A 49 2.74 7.71 -2.34
CA GLU A 49 2.19 8.92 -2.96
C GLU A 49 0.68 9.10 -2.66
N ARG A 50 -0.05 7.99 -2.55
CA ARG A 50 -1.48 7.98 -2.20
C ARG A 50 -1.75 8.08 -0.71
N GLY A 51 -0.71 8.09 0.15
CA GLY A 51 -0.83 8.00 1.60
C GLY A 51 -1.45 6.68 2.08
N ALA A 52 -1.39 5.62 1.27
CA ALA A 52 -1.87 4.29 1.62
C ALA A 52 -0.82 3.50 2.44
N LEU A 53 0.45 3.82 2.24
CA LEU A 53 1.59 3.23 2.93
C LEU A 53 2.43 4.34 3.56
N LEU A 54 2.62 4.29 4.87
CA LEU A 54 3.57 5.15 5.58
C LEU A 54 4.85 4.36 5.85
N PRO A 55 5.97 4.65 5.17
CA PRO A 55 7.24 3.99 5.44
C PRO A 55 7.77 4.50 6.79
N ARG A 56 8.21 3.57 7.64
CA ARG A 56 8.96 3.91 8.86
C ARG A 56 10.40 3.46 8.72
N GLU A 57 11.30 4.19 9.36
CA GLU A 57 12.71 3.81 9.46
C GLU A 57 12.89 2.68 10.48
N GLY A 58 13.88 1.82 10.25
CA GLY A 58 14.25 0.74 11.16
C GLY A 58 13.44 -0.54 11.03
N ARG A 59 13.50 -1.39 12.07
CA ARG A 59 12.94 -2.75 12.07
C ARG A 59 11.42 -2.81 12.23
N SER A 60 10.78 -1.68 12.52
CA SER A 60 9.34 -1.60 12.81
C SER A 60 8.46 -1.83 11.58
N GLY A 61 9.02 -1.80 10.36
CA GLY A 61 8.26 -2.00 9.13
C GLY A 61 7.30 -0.83 8.82
N SER A 62 6.54 -0.95 7.73
CA SER A 62 5.63 0.12 7.29
C SER A 62 4.28 0.06 7.99
N LEU A 63 3.56 1.18 8.00
CA LEU A 63 2.15 1.24 8.41
C LEU A 63 1.24 1.36 7.19
N LEU A 64 0.04 0.79 7.29
CA LEU A 64 -0.98 0.82 6.27
C LEU A 64 -2.16 1.67 6.74
N SER A 65 -2.62 2.58 5.88
CA SER A 65 -3.84 3.33 6.16
C SER A 65 -5.05 2.40 6.07
N VAL A 66 -5.85 2.32 7.14
CA VAL A 66 -7.06 1.49 7.18
C VAL A 66 -8.05 1.89 6.09
N GLU A 67 -8.16 3.19 5.81
CA GLU A 67 -9.10 3.74 4.84
C GLU A 67 -8.58 3.73 3.40
N LYS A 68 -7.32 4.15 3.20
CA LYS A 68 -6.76 4.38 1.86
C LYS A 68 -6.17 3.13 1.22
N PHE A 69 -5.62 2.22 2.03
CA PHE A 69 -4.95 1.03 1.51
C PHE A 69 -5.88 0.07 0.74
N PRO A 70 -7.09 -0.29 1.24
CA PRO A 70 -8.01 -1.13 0.48
C PRO A 70 -8.40 -0.53 -0.88
N LYS A 71 -8.68 0.78 -0.91
CA LYS A 71 -9.03 1.52 -2.15
C LYS A 71 -7.87 1.44 -3.16
N ALA A 72 -6.65 1.72 -2.70
CA ALA A 72 -5.45 1.65 -3.54
C ALA A 72 -5.20 0.23 -4.09
N VAL A 73 -5.40 -0.81 -3.27
CA VAL A 73 -5.28 -2.21 -3.70
C VAL A 73 -6.23 -2.51 -4.87
N VAL A 74 -7.51 -2.19 -4.71
CA VAL A 74 -8.53 -2.43 -5.75
C VAL A 74 -8.18 -1.70 -7.05
N GLU A 75 -7.80 -0.43 -6.97
CA GLU A 75 -7.46 0.37 -8.15
C GLU A 75 -6.24 -0.17 -8.89
N ILE A 76 -5.17 -0.52 -8.18
CA ILE A 76 -3.94 -1.07 -8.76
C ILE A 76 -4.22 -2.41 -9.43
N LEU A 77 -4.97 -3.30 -8.75
CA LEU A 77 -5.32 -4.61 -9.30
C LEU A 77 -6.23 -4.48 -10.52
N ARG A 78 -7.23 -3.60 -10.47
CA ARG A 78 -8.12 -3.30 -11.61
C ARG A 78 -7.34 -2.78 -12.82
N ARG A 79 -6.47 -1.79 -12.62
CA ARG A 79 -5.64 -1.23 -13.71
C ARG A 79 -4.79 -2.33 -14.36
N ARG A 80 -4.09 -3.14 -13.57
CA ARG A 80 -3.27 -4.24 -14.09
C ARG A 80 -4.08 -5.33 -14.79
N ALA A 81 -5.29 -5.62 -14.33
CA ALA A 81 -6.18 -6.54 -15.02
C ALA A 81 -6.56 -5.99 -16.40
N LEU A 82 -6.88 -4.70 -16.49
CA LEU A 82 -7.19 -4.03 -17.76
C LEU A 82 -5.98 -4.02 -18.71
N ASP A 83 -4.77 -3.76 -18.20
CA ASP A 83 -3.54 -3.79 -19.00
C ASP A 83 -3.27 -5.19 -19.59
N LYS A 84 -3.59 -6.26 -18.85
CA LYS A 84 -3.45 -7.65 -19.34
C LYS A 84 -4.48 -8.02 -20.42
N VAL A 85 -5.69 -7.47 -20.33
CA VAL A 85 -6.77 -7.72 -21.31
C VAL A 85 -6.57 -6.87 -22.58
N ARG A 86 -5.76 -5.81 -22.52
CA ARG A 86 -5.36 -4.97 -23.65
C ARG A 86 -3.88 -5.16 -24.01
N PRO A 87 -3.46 -6.32 -24.57
CA PRO A 87 -2.05 -6.54 -24.89
C PRO A 87 -1.51 -5.61 -25.99
N ASP A 88 -2.35 -4.97 -26.81
CA ASP A 88 -1.91 -4.15 -27.93
C ASP A 88 -2.69 -2.84 -28.06
N CYS A 89 -2.12 -1.76 -27.52
CA CYS A 89 -2.30 -0.42 -28.08
C CYS A 89 -1.07 0.43 -27.70
N GLY A 90 0.03 0.25 -28.44
CA GLY A 90 1.16 1.19 -28.42
C GLY A 90 2.49 0.64 -27.89
N LYS A 91 3.04 -0.40 -28.52
CA LYS A 91 4.46 -0.29 -28.90
C LYS A 91 4.49 0.32 -30.30
N ALA A 92 4.50 1.66 -30.36
CA ALA A 92 5.04 2.32 -31.54
C ALA A 92 6.56 2.08 -31.49
N ALA A 93 7.05 1.33 -32.49
CA ALA A 93 8.46 1.25 -32.83
C ALA A 93 8.98 2.61 -33.30
#